data_AF-A0A6A8AWJ8-F1
#
_entry.id   AF-A0A6A8AWJ8-F1
#
_cell.length_a   1.000
_cell.length_b   1.000
_cell.length_c   1.000
_cell.angle_alpha   90.00
_cell.angle_beta   90.00
_cell.angle_gamma   90.00
#
_symmetry.space_group_name_H-M   'P 1'
#
loop_
_entity.id
_entity.type
_entity.pdbx_description
1 polymer ?
#
loop_
_entity_poly.entity_id
_entity_poly.type
_entity_poly.pdbx_seq_one_letter_code
_entity_poly.pdbx_strand_id
1 'polypeptide(L)'
;MSQRQNQILTVLIIIAVAISGANTYLLFNHIDLQKEQYATLENIAELKDDLDDVASSLDGLQDEITSLQENVSEAEEEIADRLAGLEAGIQETLDELSSLETTLEDMTGEISGFNSSLRDELESLSAEVSAIDEKVEDSLERTPSSVYEARRASVVKITTTAGQGSGFMWRSRNYIVTNHHVVDGAEEANIGYYDGSWTVATVVGSDPYSDVAVLRVEEAPVDSVPLTLADSSLIWIGQEAVAIGNPLGSYGALSSGIISQVNEKLDIPPIIVPVLQLDVTIAPGSSGGPLFDLDGNVLGITNAGTIYGINFAVSSNIVDRVANLIVEEGTYTHPLVGFFGYVLNPDIVTSLNLQNVDTNQQGIIVMEIMEGYPAEEAGLEAALETTDSQGDPAYTARDIIIAIDGIEIRTWGDWDAYIAEHVSPDQGIILTVWRSGAIEQVTLVTAARPEYTG
;
A
#
# COMPACT_ATOMS: atom_id res chain seq x y z
N MET A 1 98.57 -91.76 126.35
CA MET A 1 97.63 -90.75 125.83
C MET A 1 97.79 -90.73 124.33
N SER A 2 96.69 -90.92 123.59
CA SER A 2 96.47 -89.90 122.59
C SER A 2 95.00 -89.62 122.26
N GLN A 3 94.40 -88.89 123.18
CA GLN A 3 93.99 -87.52 122.88
C GLN A 3 92.76 -87.25 121.97
N ARG A 4 92.16 -88.13 121.16
CA ARG A 4 91.01 -87.69 120.30
C ARG A 4 89.56 -87.93 120.77
N GLN A 5 89.28 -88.59 121.91
CA GLN A 5 87.92 -88.64 122.53
C GLN A 5 87.39 -87.30 123.13
N ASN A 6 88.22 -86.29 123.42
CA ASN A 6 87.79 -85.02 124.07
C ASN A 6 87.15 -84.00 123.13
N GLN A 7 87.20 -84.23 121.82
CA GLN A 7 86.74 -83.24 120.85
C GLN A 7 85.22 -83.28 120.61
N ILE A 8 84.46 -84.25 121.14
CA ILE A 8 82.99 -84.34 120.92
C ILE A 8 82.17 -83.48 121.93
N LEU A 9 82.56 -83.34 123.21
CA LEU A 9 81.74 -82.64 124.22
C LEU A 9 81.85 -81.11 124.14
N THR A 10 83.07 -80.57 123.97
CA THR A 10 83.30 -79.13 123.76
C THR A 10 82.60 -78.64 122.50
N VAL A 11 82.48 -79.52 121.51
CA VAL A 11 81.74 -79.23 120.29
C VAL A 11 80.23 -79.03 120.57
N LEU A 12 79.58 -79.70 121.55
CA LEU A 12 78.11 -79.57 121.81
C LEU A 12 77.66 -78.32 122.60
N ILE A 13 78.45 -77.82 123.57
CA ILE A 13 78.10 -76.58 124.29
C ILE A 13 78.35 -75.35 123.41
N ILE A 14 79.46 -75.40 122.67
CA ILE A 14 79.78 -74.36 121.71
C ILE A 14 78.65 -74.28 120.66
N ILE A 15 78.01 -75.38 120.27
CA ILE A 15 76.75 -75.38 119.49
C ILE A 15 75.61 -74.65 120.22
N ALA A 16 75.29 -74.97 121.48
CA ALA A 16 74.11 -74.41 122.16
C ALA A 16 74.22 -72.89 122.45
N VAL A 17 75.41 -72.42 122.85
CA VAL A 17 75.64 -70.98 123.09
C VAL A 17 75.73 -70.22 121.77
N ALA A 18 76.41 -70.79 120.75
CA ALA A 18 76.42 -70.20 119.42
C ALA A 18 75.01 -70.13 118.83
N ILE A 19 74.17 -71.16 119.06
CA ILE A 19 72.78 -71.16 118.60
C ILE A 19 71.93 -70.12 119.35
N SER A 20 72.03 -70.03 120.68
CA SER A 20 71.24 -69.04 121.43
C SER A 20 71.69 -67.61 121.12
N GLY A 21 73.00 -67.37 121.03
CA GLY A 21 73.56 -66.08 120.62
C GLY A 21 73.17 -65.73 119.18
N ALA A 22 73.22 -66.70 118.27
CA ALA A 22 72.76 -66.52 116.90
C ALA A 22 71.26 -66.20 116.86
N ASN A 23 70.41 -66.91 117.61
CA ASN A 23 68.98 -66.64 117.60
C ASN A 23 68.63 -65.28 118.20
N THR A 24 69.30 -64.85 119.28
CA THR A 24 69.07 -63.52 119.86
C THR A 24 69.57 -62.41 118.92
N TYR A 25 70.73 -62.59 118.29
CA TYR A 25 71.22 -61.68 117.25
C TYR A 25 70.25 -61.62 116.08
N LEU A 26 69.75 -62.78 115.64
CA LEU A 26 68.78 -62.87 114.56
C LEU A 26 67.47 -62.18 114.92
N LEU A 27 66.97 -62.27 116.16
CA LEU A 27 65.73 -61.60 116.56
C LEU A 27 65.89 -60.08 116.66
N PHE A 28 66.97 -59.59 117.29
CA PHE A 28 67.23 -58.15 117.36
C PHE A 28 67.54 -57.56 115.99
N ASN A 29 68.36 -58.24 115.20
CA ASN A 29 68.61 -57.88 113.80
C ASN A 29 67.30 -57.88 113.00
N HIS A 30 66.37 -58.80 113.30
CA HIS A 30 65.06 -58.80 112.66
C HIS A 30 64.18 -57.62 113.07
N ILE A 31 64.19 -57.19 114.34
CA ILE A 31 63.44 -56.00 114.80
C ILE A 31 64.04 -54.71 114.23
N ASP A 32 65.37 -54.59 114.21
CA ASP A 32 66.06 -53.44 113.62
C ASP A 32 65.81 -53.39 112.11
N LEU A 33 65.88 -54.55 111.43
CA LEU A 33 65.45 -54.69 110.02
C LEU A 33 63.99 -54.29 109.84
N GLN A 34 63.09 -54.62 110.76
CA GLN A 34 61.69 -54.22 110.65
C GLN A 34 61.50 -52.71 110.81
N LYS A 35 62.21 -52.06 111.74
CA LYS A 35 62.14 -50.60 111.88
C LYS A 35 62.70 -49.88 110.66
N GLU A 36 63.81 -50.35 110.13
CA GLU A 36 64.41 -49.84 108.89
C GLU A 36 63.46 -50.06 107.71
N GLN A 37 62.81 -51.22 107.63
CA GLN A 37 61.73 -51.47 106.67
C GLN A 37 60.55 -50.51 106.85
N TYR A 38 60.10 -50.23 108.08
CA TYR A 38 58.99 -49.29 108.32
C TYR A 38 59.35 -47.85 107.90
N ALA A 39 60.53 -47.35 108.24
CA ALA A 39 60.98 -46.02 107.80
C ALA A 39 61.17 -45.93 106.28
N THR A 40 61.66 -47.02 105.67
CA THR A 40 61.77 -47.13 104.21
C THR A 40 60.40 -47.14 103.56
N LEU A 41 59.43 -47.83 104.15
CA LEU A 41 58.05 -47.87 103.67
C LEU A 41 57.35 -46.50 103.76
N GLU A 42 57.68 -45.69 104.78
CA GLU A 42 57.17 -44.31 104.93
C GLU A 42 57.74 -43.38 103.86
N ASN A 43 59.06 -43.38 103.64
CA ASN A 43 59.68 -42.62 102.54
C ASN A 43 59.16 -43.08 101.17
N ILE A 44 58.97 -44.39 100.97
CA ILE A 44 58.37 -44.95 99.75
C ILE A 44 56.92 -44.46 99.59
N ALA A 45 56.17 -44.29 100.67
CA ALA A 45 54.81 -43.76 100.62
C ALA A 45 54.81 -42.27 100.23
N GLU A 46 55.72 -41.46 100.78
CA GLU A 46 55.86 -40.04 100.44
C GLU A 46 56.32 -39.83 98.98
N LEU A 47 57.33 -40.58 98.54
CA LEU A 47 57.77 -40.60 97.13
C LEU A 47 56.67 -41.06 96.17
N LYS A 48 55.79 -41.94 96.64
CA LYS A 48 54.64 -42.37 95.86
C LYS A 48 53.61 -41.24 95.74
N ASP A 49 53.32 -40.51 96.81
CA ASP A 49 52.44 -39.33 96.77
C ASP A 49 53.00 -38.25 95.82
N ASP A 50 54.29 -37.91 95.92
CA ASP A 50 54.92 -36.95 95.00
C ASP A 50 54.87 -37.42 93.53
N LEU A 51 55.08 -38.72 93.30
CA LEU A 51 54.99 -39.31 91.97
C LEU A 51 53.55 -39.28 91.45
N ASP A 52 52.57 -39.54 92.30
CA ASP A 52 51.15 -39.46 91.98
C ASP A 52 50.74 -37.99 91.66
N ASP A 53 51.30 -36.99 92.36
CA ASP A 53 51.11 -35.55 92.07
C ASP A 53 51.74 -35.11 90.74
N VAL A 54 52.96 -35.59 90.44
CA VAL A 54 53.62 -35.34 89.14
C VAL A 54 52.87 -36.02 88.02
N ALA A 55 52.42 -37.26 88.21
CA ALA A 55 51.61 -37.98 87.24
C ALA A 55 50.29 -37.23 86.97
N SER A 56 49.62 -36.74 88.02
CA SER A 56 48.42 -35.91 87.90
C SER A 56 48.67 -34.60 87.14
N SER A 57 49.80 -33.92 87.39
CA SER A 57 50.17 -32.71 86.65
C SER A 57 50.52 -32.98 85.19
N LEU A 58 51.17 -34.11 84.90
CA LEU A 58 51.50 -34.54 83.55
C LEU A 58 50.23 -34.89 82.77
N ASP A 59 49.29 -35.62 83.41
CA ASP A 59 47.97 -35.89 82.85
C ASP A 59 47.24 -34.58 82.53
N GLY A 60 47.26 -33.59 83.45
CA GLY A 60 46.65 -32.28 83.22
C GLY A 60 47.26 -31.48 82.06
N LEU A 61 48.59 -31.50 81.90
CA LEU A 61 49.25 -30.88 80.74
C LEU A 61 49.00 -31.64 79.44
N GLN A 62 48.90 -32.96 79.51
CA GLN A 62 48.57 -33.79 78.36
C GLN A 62 47.13 -33.52 77.89
N ASP A 63 46.20 -33.32 78.83
CA ASP A 63 44.83 -32.88 78.56
C ASP A 63 44.81 -31.47 77.92
N GLU A 64 45.60 -30.52 78.43
CA GLU A 64 45.69 -29.16 77.87
C GLU A 64 46.31 -29.14 76.47
N ILE A 65 47.37 -29.93 76.23
CA ILE A 65 47.96 -30.10 74.88
C ILE A 65 46.95 -30.72 73.93
N THR A 66 46.21 -31.73 74.38
CA THR A 66 45.17 -32.38 73.56
C THR A 66 44.08 -31.37 73.19
N SER A 67 43.63 -30.57 74.16
CA SER A 67 42.64 -29.51 73.92
C SER A 67 43.16 -28.42 72.99
N LEU A 68 44.42 -28.00 73.10
CA LEU A 68 45.02 -27.02 72.18
C LEU A 68 45.17 -27.57 70.77
N GLN A 69 45.55 -28.85 70.63
CA GLN A 69 45.62 -29.51 69.32
C GLN A 69 44.24 -29.60 68.66
N GLU A 70 43.20 -29.93 69.43
CA GLU A 70 41.82 -29.92 68.97
C GLU A 70 41.41 -28.51 68.51
N ASN A 71 41.62 -27.47 69.34
CA ASN A 71 41.30 -26.09 68.99
C ASN A 71 42.06 -25.59 67.74
N VAL A 72 43.33 -25.96 67.56
CA VAL A 72 44.11 -25.59 66.37
C VAL A 72 43.58 -26.31 65.14
N SER A 73 43.26 -27.60 65.25
CA SER A 73 42.65 -28.36 64.15
C SER A 73 41.31 -27.76 63.73
N GLU A 74 40.46 -27.40 64.70
CA GLU A 74 39.19 -26.72 64.44
C GLU A 74 39.39 -25.36 63.76
N ALA A 75 40.38 -24.57 64.20
CA ALA A 75 40.68 -23.28 63.58
C ALA A 75 41.26 -23.41 62.16
N GLU A 76 42.10 -24.42 61.90
CA GLU A 76 42.62 -24.73 60.56
C GLU A 76 41.48 -25.15 59.62
N GLU A 77 40.54 -25.95 60.10
CA GLU A 77 39.33 -26.33 59.35
C GLU A 77 38.45 -25.10 59.06
N GLU A 78 38.19 -24.25 60.06
CA GLU A 78 37.41 -23.01 59.86
C GLU A 78 38.08 -22.07 58.85
N ILE A 79 39.40 -21.90 58.89
CA ILE A 79 40.13 -21.06 57.94
C ILE A 79 40.07 -21.67 56.53
N ALA A 80 40.26 -22.98 56.40
CA ALA A 80 40.18 -23.68 55.12
C ALA A 80 38.78 -23.52 54.49
N ASP A 81 37.72 -23.68 55.28
CA ASP A 81 36.34 -23.48 54.84
C ASP A 81 36.07 -22.04 54.41
N ARG A 82 36.58 -21.05 55.16
CA ARG A 82 36.45 -19.63 54.81
C ARG A 82 37.22 -19.27 53.53
N LEU A 83 38.41 -19.83 53.33
CA LEU A 83 39.18 -19.65 52.10
C LEU A 83 38.48 -20.28 50.91
N ALA A 84 37.99 -21.51 51.05
CA ALA A 84 37.20 -22.17 50.01
C ALA A 84 35.94 -21.37 49.66
N GLY A 85 35.25 -20.81 50.67
CA GLY A 85 34.09 -19.93 50.45
C GLY A 85 34.44 -18.63 49.74
N LEU A 86 35.57 -18.00 50.08
CA LEU A 86 36.07 -16.80 49.40
C LEU A 86 36.47 -17.08 47.95
N GLU A 87 37.19 -18.18 47.70
CA GLU A 87 37.58 -18.61 46.36
C GLU A 87 36.34 -18.87 45.48
N ALA A 88 35.33 -19.57 46.03
CA ALA A 88 34.07 -19.80 45.34
C ALA A 88 33.35 -18.47 45.01
N GLY A 89 33.27 -17.53 45.96
CA GLY A 89 32.62 -16.24 45.74
C GLY A 89 33.37 -15.34 44.74
N ILE A 90 34.71 -15.40 44.71
CA ILE A 90 35.51 -14.72 43.70
C ILE A 90 35.23 -15.30 42.31
N GLN A 91 35.18 -16.63 42.19
CA GLN A 91 34.89 -17.28 40.91
C GLN A 91 33.48 -16.93 40.41
N GLU A 92 32.48 -16.95 41.30
CA GLU A 92 31.10 -16.54 40.97
C GLU A 92 31.07 -15.08 40.46
N THR A 93 31.77 -14.17 41.12
CA THR A 93 31.86 -12.76 40.69
C THR A 93 32.56 -12.61 39.33
N LEU A 94 33.60 -13.41 39.06
CA LEU A 94 34.30 -13.40 37.77
C LEU A 94 33.40 -13.92 36.64
N ASP A 95 32.62 -14.96 36.90
CA ASP A 95 31.66 -15.51 35.95
C ASP A 95 30.54 -14.50 35.65
N GLU A 96 30.03 -13.80 36.67
CA GLU A 96 29.07 -12.70 36.50
C GLU A 96 29.65 -11.55 35.66
N LEU A 97 30.90 -11.14 35.91
CA LEU A 97 31.58 -10.10 35.14
C LEU A 97 31.75 -10.49 33.67
N SER A 98 32.13 -11.74 33.39
CA SER A 98 32.26 -12.24 32.02
C SER A 98 30.92 -12.28 31.29
N SER A 99 29.84 -12.67 31.97
CA SER A 99 28.50 -12.62 31.40
C SER A 99 28.05 -11.18 31.10
N LEU A 100 28.40 -10.23 31.97
CA LEU A 100 28.08 -8.82 31.77
C LEU A 100 28.87 -8.21 30.61
N GLU A 101 30.15 -8.57 30.46
CA GLU A 101 30.99 -8.17 29.33
C GLU A 101 30.38 -8.65 28.00
N THR A 102 29.97 -9.92 27.93
CA THR A 102 29.28 -10.48 26.75
C THR A 102 27.99 -9.70 26.44
N THR A 103 27.21 -9.37 27.48
CA THR A 103 25.97 -8.58 27.32
C THR A 103 26.26 -7.18 26.77
N LEU A 104 27.33 -6.54 27.24
CA LEU A 104 27.74 -5.21 26.76
C LEU A 104 28.21 -5.24 25.30
N GLU A 105 28.91 -6.30 24.89
CA GLU A 105 29.32 -6.48 23.50
C GLU A 105 28.11 -6.66 22.58
N ASP A 106 27.15 -7.50 22.97
CA ASP A 106 25.90 -7.72 22.23
C ASP A 106 25.11 -6.42 22.10
N MET A 107 24.91 -5.68 23.21
CA MET A 107 24.22 -4.38 23.20
C MET A 107 24.93 -3.36 22.29
N THR A 108 26.26 -3.36 22.26
CA THR A 108 27.04 -2.46 21.38
C THR A 108 26.83 -2.82 19.92
N GLY A 109 26.78 -4.11 19.59
CA GLY A 109 26.44 -4.61 18.26
C GLY A 109 25.03 -4.21 17.84
N GLU A 110 24.04 -4.37 18.71
CA GLU A 110 22.65 -3.97 18.48
C GLU A 110 22.53 -2.46 18.24
N ILE A 111 23.16 -1.63 19.08
CA ILE A 111 23.16 -0.16 18.93
C ILE A 111 23.81 0.25 17.60
N SER A 112 24.91 -0.38 17.21
CA SER A 112 25.57 -0.11 15.93
C SER A 112 24.65 -0.49 14.75
N GLY A 113 23.99 -1.64 14.82
CA GLY A 113 23.02 -2.09 13.82
C GLY A 113 21.83 -1.12 13.71
N PHE A 114 21.27 -0.72 14.86
CA PHE A 114 20.19 0.26 14.91
C PHE A 114 20.61 1.61 14.31
N ASN A 115 21.82 2.08 14.62
CA ASN A 115 22.34 3.34 14.07
C ASN A 115 22.62 3.27 12.56
N SER A 116 23.01 2.11 12.03
CA SER A 116 23.10 1.89 10.58
C SER A 116 21.72 1.96 9.94
N SER A 117 20.76 1.20 10.49
CA SER A 117 19.37 1.18 9.99
C SER A 117 18.73 2.57 9.99
N LEU A 118 18.94 3.35 11.06
CA LEU A 118 18.43 4.73 11.13
C LEU A 118 19.06 5.65 10.07
N ARG A 119 20.34 5.47 9.74
CA ARG A 119 20.98 6.26 8.67
C ARG A 119 20.40 5.91 7.31
N ASP A 120 20.23 4.63 7.03
CA ASP A 120 19.66 4.15 5.76
C ASP A 120 18.21 4.65 5.60
N GLU A 121 17.41 4.61 6.67
CA GLU A 121 16.04 5.13 6.69
C GLU A 121 15.99 6.65 6.50
N LEU A 122 16.90 7.41 7.12
CA LEU A 122 17.01 8.86 6.93
C LEU A 122 17.42 9.22 5.49
N GLU A 123 18.32 8.46 4.87
CA GLU A 123 18.73 8.68 3.48
C GLU A 123 17.58 8.40 2.51
N SER A 124 16.85 7.29 2.72
CA SER A 124 15.64 6.97 1.95
C SER A 124 14.58 8.07 2.07
N LEU A 125 14.29 8.51 3.31
CA LEU A 125 13.30 9.55 3.56
C LEU A 125 13.71 10.89 2.94
N SER A 126 15.01 11.22 2.98
CA SER A 126 15.53 12.43 2.34
C SER A 126 15.35 12.39 0.82
N ALA A 127 15.54 11.24 0.18
CA ALA A 127 15.33 11.07 -1.25
C ALA A 127 13.84 11.20 -1.63
N GLU A 128 12.95 10.60 -0.84
CA GLU A 128 11.50 10.73 -1.03
C GLU A 128 11.03 12.18 -0.88
N VAL A 129 11.51 12.90 0.13
CA VAL A 129 11.18 14.33 0.33
C VAL A 129 11.64 15.17 -0.85
N SER A 130 12.84 14.93 -1.39
CA SER A 130 13.34 15.67 -2.56
C SER A 130 12.49 15.42 -3.81
N ALA A 131 12.02 14.18 -4.01
CA ALA A 131 11.14 13.85 -5.14
C ALA A 131 9.73 14.46 -4.99
N ILE A 132 9.26 14.63 -3.76
CA ILE A 132 8.01 15.35 -3.48
C ILE A 132 8.17 16.84 -3.80
N ASP A 133 9.29 17.45 -3.43
CA ASP A 133 9.55 18.89 -3.67
C ASP A 133 9.49 19.23 -5.17
N GLU A 134 10.15 18.44 -6.02
CA GLU A 134 10.12 18.60 -7.48
C GLU A 134 8.70 18.48 -8.05
N LYS A 135 7.91 17.51 -7.57
CA LYS A 135 6.50 17.35 -7.98
C LYS A 135 5.63 18.50 -7.52
N VAL A 136 5.90 19.08 -6.35
CA VAL A 136 5.19 20.25 -5.84
C VAL A 136 5.48 21.47 -6.70
N GLU A 137 6.75 21.69 -7.06
CA GLU A 137 7.14 22.80 -7.94
C GLU A 137 6.46 22.71 -9.32
N ASP A 138 6.50 21.53 -9.95
CA ASP A 138 5.84 21.25 -11.23
C ASP A 138 4.30 21.41 -11.15
N SER A 139 3.68 21.00 -10.04
CA SER A 139 2.24 21.21 -9.79
C SER A 139 1.88 22.69 -9.58
N LEU A 140 2.76 23.47 -8.96
CA LEU A 140 2.56 24.91 -8.76
C LEU A 140 2.66 25.71 -10.06
N GLU A 141 3.37 25.21 -11.07
CA GLU A 141 3.45 25.84 -12.39
C GLU A 141 2.22 25.51 -13.27
N ARG A 142 1.61 24.33 -13.09
CA ARG A 142 0.41 23.88 -13.81
C ARG A 142 -0.87 24.57 -13.34
N THR A 143 -1.02 25.84 -13.72
CA THR A 143 -2.21 26.65 -13.42
C THR A 143 -3.03 26.94 -14.68
N PRO A 144 -4.34 27.24 -14.56
CA PRO A 144 -5.12 27.72 -15.70
C PRO A 144 -4.48 28.92 -16.43
N SER A 145 -3.83 29.81 -15.68
CA SER A 145 -3.10 30.95 -16.26
C SER A 145 -1.90 30.53 -17.10
N SER A 146 -1.16 29.49 -16.68
CA SER A 146 -0.02 28.97 -17.46
C SER A 146 -0.48 28.37 -18.78
N VAL A 147 -1.57 27.59 -18.76
CA VAL A 147 -2.21 27.01 -19.95
C VAL A 147 -2.66 28.13 -20.89
N TYR A 148 -3.28 29.18 -20.34
CA TYR A 148 -3.69 30.34 -21.12
C TYR A 148 -2.55 31.01 -21.86
N GLU A 149 -1.49 31.38 -21.14
CA GLU A 149 -0.34 32.06 -21.74
C GLU A 149 0.34 31.20 -22.81
N ALA A 150 0.42 29.88 -22.58
CA ALA A 150 1.02 28.94 -23.52
C ALA A 150 0.18 28.67 -24.78
N ARG A 151 -1.17 28.69 -24.67
CA ARG A 151 -2.05 28.17 -25.73
C ARG A 151 -2.92 29.21 -26.43
N ARG A 152 -3.11 30.41 -25.86
CA ARG A 152 -4.04 31.43 -26.42
C ARG A 152 -3.76 31.83 -27.87
N ALA A 153 -2.50 31.79 -28.32
CA ALA A 153 -2.12 32.16 -29.69
C ALA A 153 -2.66 31.19 -30.75
N SER A 154 -2.97 29.95 -30.35
CA SER A 154 -3.51 28.90 -31.21
C SER A 154 -5.04 28.86 -31.23
N VAL A 155 -5.70 29.63 -30.36
CA VAL A 155 -7.16 29.74 -30.29
C VAL A 155 -7.60 30.92 -31.16
N VAL A 156 -8.58 30.67 -32.02
CA VAL A 156 -9.04 31.65 -33.00
C VAL A 156 -10.50 32.01 -32.79
N LYS A 157 -10.84 33.22 -33.18
CA LYS A 157 -12.21 33.69 -33.34
C LYS A 157 -12.71 33.34 -34.73
N ILE A 158 -13.92 32.83 -34.82
CA ILE A 158 -14.56 32.47 -36.10
C ILE A 158 -15.81 33.32 -36.25
N THR A 159 -15.98 33.95 -37.40
CA THR A 159 -17.19 34.71 -37.74
C THR A 159 -17.68 34.35 -39.13
N THR A 160 -18.96 34.01 -39.21
CA THR A 160 -19.70 33.75 -40.45
C THR A 160 -20.80 34.80 -40.62
N THR A 161 -21.58 34.69 -41.69
CA THR A 161 -22.77 35.55 -41.88
C THR A 161 -23.89 35.22 -40.90
N ALA A 162 -23.92 33.99 -40.36
CA ALA A 162 -24.97 33.48 -39.49
C ALA A 162 -24.61 33.59 -37.99
N GLY A 163 -23.33 33.64 -37.64
CA GLY A 163 -22.92 33.66 -36.23
C GLY A 163 -21.43 33.86 -36.00
N GLN A 164 -21.04 33.64 -34.74
CA GLN A 164 -19.65 33.68 -34.31
C GLN A 164 -19.36 32.57 -33.29
N GLY A 165 -18.12 32.12 -33.26
CA GLY A 165 -17.64 31.10 -32.34
C GLY A 165 -16.13 31.17 -32.17
N SER A 166 -15.57 30.08 -31.69
CA SER A 166 -14.14 29.87 -31.50
C SER A 166 -13.69 28.60 -32.21
N GLY A 167 -12.39 28.48 -32.42
CA GLY A 167 -11.77 27.27 -32.92
C GLY A 167 -10.31 27.24 -32.49
N PHE A 168 -9.57 26.24 -32.93
CA PHE A 168 -8.14 26.18 -32.68
C PHE A 168 -7.37 25.49 -33.80
N MET A 169 -6.08 25.82 -33.92
CA MET A 169 -5.18 25.16 -34.85
C MET A 169 -5.04 23.67 -34.50
N TRP A 170 -5.37 22.79 -35.44
CA TRP A 170 -5.34 21.34 -35.27
C TRP A 170 -4.53 20.70 -36.38
N ARG A 171 -3.73 19.68 -36.06
CA ARG A 171 -2.85 18.89 -36.97
C ARG A 171 -1.73 19.67 -37.68
N SER A 172 -1.99 20.89 -38.16
CA SER A 172 -1.05 21.77 -38.85
C SER A 172 -1.49 23.23 -38.72
N ARG A 173 -0.67 24.19 -39.19
CA ARG A 173 -1.01 25.63 -39.18
C ARG A 173 -2.06 26.03 -40.22
N ASN A 174 -2.59 25.06 -40.95
CA ASN A 174 -3.54 25.25 -42.04
C ASN A 174 -4.93 24.70 -41.73
N TYR A 175 -5.09 23.92 -40.67
CA TYR A 175 -6.38 23.33 -40.30
C TYR A 175 -6.83 23.86 -38.95
N ILE A 176 -8.11 24.18 -38.88
CA ILE A 176 -8.78 24.66 -37.67
C ILE A 176 -9.96 23.74 -37.41
N VAL A 177 -10.11 23.30 -36.17
CA VAL A 177 -11.31 22.60 -35.72
C VAL A 177 -12.22 23.56 -34.96
N THR A 178 -13.53 23.43 -35.16
CA THR A 178 -14.59 24.16 -34.46
C THR A 178 -15.86 23.29 -34.39
N ASN A 179 -16.97 23.85 -33.93
CA ASN A 179 -18.26 23.17 -33.97
C ASN A 179 -18.96 23.33 -35.32
N HIS A 180 -19.78 22.36 -35.71
CA HIS A 180 -20.64 22.44 -36.90
C HIS A 180 -21.56 23.66 -36.86
N HIS A 181 -22.28 23.88 -35.75
CA HIS A 181 -23.23 24.98 -35.64
C HIS A 181 -22.61 26.39 -35.78
N VAL A 182 -21.28 26.53 -35.62
CA VAL A 182 -20.58 27.80 -35.81
C VAL A 182 -20.47 28.16 -37.31
N VAL A 183 -20.41 27.14 -38.16
CA VAL A 183 -20.18 27.26 -39.61
C VAL A 183 -21.32 26.71 -40.45
N ASP A 184 -22.45 26.35 -39.83
CA ASP A 184 -23.61 25.80 -40.52
C ASP A 184 -24.09 26.72 -41.65
N GLY A 185 -24.26 26.14 -42.84
CA GLY A 185 -24.62 26.84 -44.08
C GLY A 185 -23.56 27.80 -44.65
N ALA A 186 -22.35 27.88 -44.07
CA ALA A 186 -21.27 28.73 -44.56
C ALA A 186 -20.29 27.95 -45.47
N GLU A 187 -19.85 28.58 -46.56
CA GLU A 187 -18.75 28.05 -47.40
C GLU A 187 -17.38 28.61 -46.96
N GLU A 188 -17.39 29.81 -46.37
CA GLU A 188 -16.21 30.51 -45.88
C GLU A 188 -16.48 31.15 -44.50
N ALA A 189 -15.43 31.31 -43.71
CA ALA A 189 -15.46 32.00 -42.43
C ALA A 189 -14.28 32.96 -42.29
N ASN A 190 -14.48 34.09 -41.62
CA ASN A 190 -13.37 34.96 -41.24
C ASN A 190 -12.78 34.48 -39.92
N ILE A 191 -11.46 34.33 -39.90
CA ILE A 191 -10.68 33.85 -38.76
C ILE A 191 -9.90 35.03 -38.18
N GLY A 192 -10.16 35.36 -36.92
CA GLY A 192 -9.42 36.36 -36.16
C GLY A 192 -8.43 35.69 -35.21
N TYR A 193 -7.16 36.07 -35.30
CA TYR A 193 -6.09 35.53 -34.45
C TYR A 193 -5.85 36.39 -33.20
N TYR A 194 -5.11 35.85 -32.24
CA TYR A 194 -4.79 36.54 -30.99
C TYR A 194 -3.99 37.84 -31.19
N ASP A 195 -3.15 37.91 -32.22
CA ASP A 195 -2.38 39.12 -32.58
C ASP A 195 -3.23 40.23 -33.24
N GLY A 196 -4.52 39.96 -33.47
CA GLY A 196 -5.47 40.87 -34.10
C GLY A 196 -5.49 40.80 -35.63
N SER A 197 -4.65 39.95 -36.26
CA SER A 197 -4.71 39.69 -37.69
C SER A 197 -5.94 38.85 -38.07
N TRP A 198 -6.32 38.91 -39.35
CA TRP A 198 -7.48 38.20 -39.89
C TRP A 198 -7.14 37.51 -41.19
N THR A 199 -7.74 36.34 -41.41
CA THR A 199 -7.71 35.64 -42.70
C THR A 199 -9.09 35.05 -43.04
N VAL A 200 -9.25 34.59 -44.28
CA VAL A 200 -10.42 33.84 -44.71
C VAL A 200 -10.08 32.35 -44.70
N ALA A 201 -10.98 31.54 -44.16
CA ALA A 201 -10.90 30.09 -44.21
C ALA A 201 -12.03 29.53 -45.06
N THR A 202 -11.75 28.46 -45.80
CA THR A 202 -12.77 27.65 -46.48
C THR A 202 -13.23 26.55 -45.54
N VAL A 203 -14.54 26.27 -45.51
CA VAL A 203 -15.08 25.10 -44.81
C VAL A 203 -14.70 23.85 -45.59
N VAL A 204 -13.92 22.95 -44.98
CA VAL A 204 -13.52 21.67 -45.59
C VAL A 204 -14.69 20.69 -45.54
N GLY A 205 -15.36 20.65 -44.40
CA GLY A 205 -16.57 19.88 -44.14
C GLY A 205 -16.99 20.04 -42.69
N SER A 206 -18.19 19.56 -42.38
CA SER A 206 -18.75 19.58 -41.03
C SER A 206 -19.71 18.42 -40.85
N ASP A 207 -19.88 17.99 -39.60
CA ASP A 207 -20.76 16.90 -39.22
C ASP A 207 -21.77 17.37 -38.16
N PRO A 208 -23.08 17.39 -38.47
CA PRO A 208 -24.11 17.79 -37.52
C PRO A 208 -24.27 16.80 -36.36
N TYR A 209 -23.99 15.51 -36.58
CA TYR A 209 -24.20 14.46 -35.59
C TYR A 209 -23.19 14.49 -34.45
N SER A 210 -21.94 14.90 -34.71
CA SER A 210 -20.93 15.12 -33.69
C SER A 210 -20.74 16.60 -33.31
N ASP A 211 -21.41 17.52 -34.01
CA ASP A 211 -21.20 18.96 -33.93
C ASP A 211 -19.72 19.37 -34.15
N VAL A 212 -19.02 18.73 -35.10
CA VAL A 212 -17.59 19.03 -35.42
C VAL A 212 -17.49 19.61 -36.83
N ALA A 213 -16.61 20.59 -37.02
CA ALA A 213 -16.27 21.12 -38.34
C ALA A 213 -14.77 21.37 -38.50
N VAL A 214 -14.31 21.28 -39.73
CA VAL A 214 -12.92 21.56 -40.11
C VAL A 214 -12.88 22.69 -41.12
N LEU A 215 -12.03 23.69 -40.84
CA LEU A 215 -11.75 24.81 -41.73
C LEU A 215 -10.31 24.75 -42.21
N ARG A 216 -10.05 25.27 -43.41
CA ARG A 216 -8.70 25.40 -43.96
C ARG A 216 -8.34 26.86 -44.22
N VAL A 217 -7.14 27.25 -43.77
CA VAL A 217 -6.51 28.53 -44.07
C VAL A 217 -5.22 28.31 -44.87
N GLU A 218 -4.86 29.29 -45.70
CA GLU A 218 -3.60 29.24 -46.46
C GLU A 218 -2.40 29.56 -45.57
N GLU A 219 -2.54 30.53 -44.67
CA GLU A 219 -1.49 30.96 -43.74
C GLU A 219 -2.10 31.42 -42.42
N ALA A 220 -1.48 31.01 -41.31
CA ALA A 220 -1.74 31.50 -39.96
C ALA A 220 -0.50 32.23 -39.43
N PRO A 221 -0.59 33.08 -38.39
CA PRO A 221 0.56 33.66 -37.70
C PRO A 221 1.56 32.60 -37.20
N VAL A 222 2.82 33.00 -37.01
CA VAL A 222 3.91 32.06 -36.62
C VAL A 222 3.68 31.41 -35.26
N ASP A 223 3.06 32.15 -34.33
CA ASP A 223 2.81 31.69 -32.97
C ASP A 223 1.51 30.86 -32.86
N SER A 224 0.67 30.83 -33.89
CA SER A 224 -0.53 29.99 -33.97
C SER A 224 -0.14 28.57 -34.37
N VAL A 225 0.35 27.79 -33.41
CA VAL A 225 0.81 26.41 -33.61
C VAL A 225 -0.29 25.39 -33.34
N PRO A 226 -0.26 24.18 -33.93
CA PRO A 226 -1.25 23.14 -33.65
C PRO A 226 -1.26 22.73 -32.18
N LEU A 227 -2.45 22.56 -31.63
CA LEU A 227 -2.64 22.02 -30.29
C LEU A 227 -2.59 20.49 -30.29
N THR A 228 -2.09 19.93 -29.19
CA THR A 228 -2.05 18.47 -28.99
C THR A 228 -3.36 18.03 -28.38
N LEU A 229 -4.00 17.02 -28.98
CA LEU A 229 -5.18 16.38 -28.41
C LEU A 229 -4.76 15.40 -27.31
N ALA A 230 -5.49 15.39 -26.20
CA ALA A 230 -5.38 14.36 -25.19
C ALA A 230 -6.06 13.07 -25.65
N ASP A 231 -5.73 11.94 -25.04
CA ASP A 231 -6.53 10.72 -25.17
C ASP A 231 -7.75 10.83 -24.25
N SER A 232 -8.94 11.02 -24.83
CA SER A 232 -10.15 11.20 -24.03
C SER A 232 -10.63 9.94 -23.30
N SER A 233 -10.08 8.76 -23.63
CA SER A 233 -10.36 7.53 -22.89
C SER A 233 -9.73 7.52 -21.49
N LEU A 234 -8.79 8.44 -21.24
CA LEU A 234 -8.12 8.61 -19.95
C LEU A 234 -8.73 9.71 -19.09
N ILE A 235 -9.79 10.39 -19.54
CA ILE A 235 -10.45 11.47 -18.78
C ILE A 235 -11.27 10.90 -17.63
N TRP A 236 -11.27 11.57 -16.48
CA TRP A 236 -12.06 11.18 -15.31
C TRP A 236 -12.92 12.31 -14.74
N ILE A 237 -14.00 11.95 -14.05
CA ILE A 237 -14.88 12.89 -13.34
C ILE A 237 -14.09 13.59 -12.23
N GLY A 238 -14.20 14.91 -12.17
CA GLY A 238 -13.46 15.77 -11.23
C GLY A 238 -12.10 16.25 -11.75
N GLN A 239 -11.67 15.82 -12.95
CA GLN A 239 -10.48 16.36 -13.58
C GLN A 239 -10.64 17.86 -13.84
N GLU A 240 -9.63 18.65 -13.47
CA GLU A 240 -9.60 20.09 -13.75
C GLU A 240 -9.52 20.34 -15.26
N ALA A 241 -10.30 21.33 -15.71
CA ALA A 241 -10.39 21.69 -17.10
C ALA A 241 -10.38 23.21 -17.29
N VAL A 242 -9.74 23.65 -18.36
CA VAL A 242 -9.57 25.07 -18.71
C VAL A 242 -10.13 25.28 -20.11
N ALA A 243 -11.15 26.13 -20.25
CA ALA A 243 -11.67 26.52 -21.55
C ALA A 243 -11.07 27.87 -21.97
N ILE A 244 -10.66 27.95 -23.23
CA ILE A 244 -10.23 29.20 -23.85
C ILE A 244 -11.09 29.45 -25.08
N GLY A 245 -11.73 30.62 -25.14
CA GLY A 245 -12.61 30.98 -26.25
C GLY A 245 -12.70 32.49 -26.45
N ASN A 246 -13.57 32.92 -27.36
CA ASN A 246 -13.72 34.31 -27.78
C ASN A 246 -15.16 34.81 -27.52
N PRO A 247 -15.60 34.90 -26.25
CA PRO A 247 -16.98 35.21 -25.92
C PRO A 247 -17.35 36.64 -26.31
N LEU A 248 -18.56 36.78 -26.88
CA LEU A 248 -19.15 38.07 -27.28
C LEU A 248 -18.22 38.96 -28.13
N GLY A 249 -17.27 38.36 -28.83
CA GLY A 249 -16.33 39.05 -29.71
C GLY A 249 -15.04 39.55 -29.05
N SER A 250 -14.84 39.29 -27.75
CA SER A 250 -13.55 39.47 -27.04
C SER A 250 -12.53 38.41 -27.48
N TYR A 251 -11.23 38.68 -27.33
CA TYR A 251 -10.17 37.71 -27.66
C TYR A 251 -9.68 36.94 -26.44
N GLY A 252 -9.66 35.61 -26.54
CA GLY A 252 -9.04 34.71 -25.57
C GLY A 252 -9.51 34.93 -24.14
N ALA A 253 -10.80 34.77 -23.85
CA ALA A 253 -11.26 34.67 -22.48
C ALA A 253 -10.97 33.26 -21.94
N LEU A 254 -10.54 33.20 -20.68
CA LEU A 254 -10.35 31.96 -19.94
C LEU A 254 -11.51 31.73 -18.96
N SER A 255 -11.97 30.49 -18.89
CA SER A 255 -12.73 29.95 -17.77
C SER A 255 -12.12 28.61 -17.34
N SER A 256 -12.31 28.24 -16.08
CA SER A 256 -11.81 26.98 -15.54
C SER A 256 -12.83 26.36 -14.59
N GLY A 257 -12.74 25.05 -14.41
CA GLY A 257 -13.67 24.25 -13.61
C GLY A 257 -13.27 22.79 -13.71
N ILE A 258 -14.25 21.88 -13.72
CA ILE A 258 -14.01 20.43 -13.76
C ILE A 258 -14.88 19.71 -14.80
N ILE A 259 -14.46 18.50 -15.16
CA ILE A 259 -15.31 17.52 -15.84
C ILE A 259 -16.32 16.96 -14.83
N SER A 260 -17.61 17.20 -15.04
CA SER A 260 -18.69 16.72 -14.16
C SER A 260 -19.18 15.31 -14.50
N GLN A 261 -19.11 14.93 -15.77
CA GLN A 261 -19.51 13.61 -16.26
C GLN A 261 -18.77 13.28 -17.54
N VAL A 262 -18.48 11.99 -17.75
CA VAL A 262 -17.90 11.46 -18.99
C VAL A 262 -18.95 10.61 -19.71
N ASN A 263 -18.86 10.56 -21.03
CA ASN A 263 -19.78 9.82 -21.90
C ASN A 263 -21.27 10.15 -21.66
N GLU A 264 -21.58 11.41 -21.36
CA GLU A 264 -22.97 11.82 -21.12
C GLU A 264 -23.73 11.88 -22.43
N LYS A 265 -24.89 11.23 -22.49
CA LYS A 265 -25.83 11.38 -23.61
C LYS A 265 -26.73 12.57 -23.35
N LEU A 266 -26.61 13.60 -24.17
CA LEU A 266 -27.52 14.74 -24.15
C LEU A 266 -28.61 14.59 -25.20
N ASP A 267 -29.85 14.88 -24.82
CA ASP A 267 -31.00 14.89 -25.74
C ASP A 267 -31.06 16.24 -26.49
N ILE A 268 -30.08 16.45 -27.38
CA ILE A 268 -29.94 17.68 -28.18
C ILE A 268 -29.86 17.29 -29.66
N PRO A 269 -31.00 17.12 -30.35
CA PRO A 269 -30.97 16.84 -31.78
C PRO A 269 -30.24 17.94 -32.57
N PRO A 270 -29.41 17.59 -33.58
CA PRO A 270 -29.11 16.24 -34.07
C PRO A 270 -27.91 15.55 -33.41
N ILE A 271 -27.32 16.11 -32.34
CA ILE A 271 -26.14 15.53 -31.71
C ILE A 271 -26.46 14.14 -31.16
N ILE A 272 -25.71 13.13 -31.58
CA ILE A 272 -25.88 11.73 -31.17
C ILE A 272 -24.63 11.13 -30.51
N VAL A 273 -23.51 11.84 -30.56
CA VAL A 273 -22.28 11.43 -29.87
C VAL A 273 -22.38 11.80 -28.39
N PRO A 274 -21.78 11.02 -27.49
CA PRO A 274 -21.75 11.39 -26.09
C PRO A 274 -20.73 12.52 -25.87
N VAL A 275 -20.86 13.22 -24.75
CA VAL A 275 -20.08 14.42 -24.48
C VAL A 275 -19.49 14.39 -23.06
N LEU A 276 -18.51 15.24 -22.85
CA LEU A 276 -18.01 15.60 -21.52
C LEU A 276 -18.94 16.67 -20.95
N GLN A 277 -19.56 16.43 -19.80
CA GLN A 277 -20.30 17.47 -19.08
C GLN A 277 -19.33 18.31 -18.24
N LEU A 278 -19.53 19.63 -18.20
CA LEU A 278 -18.57 20.56 -17.61
C LEU A 278 -19.22 21.44 -16.52
N ASP A 279 -18.47 21.66 -15.44
CA ASP A 279 -18.68 22.77 -14.50
C ASP A 279 -17.74 23.94 -14.86
N VAL A 280 -17.64 24.23 -16.16
CA VAL A 280 -16.85 25.34 -16.70
C VAL A 280 -17.84 26.31 -17.33
N THR A 281 -17.73 27.60 -17.04
CA THR A 281 -18.60 28.60 -17.69
C THR A 281 -18.21 28.76 -19.15
N ILE A 282 -19.09 28.36 -20.07
CA ILE A 282 -18.92 28.55 -21.52
C ILE A 282 -19.91 29.59 -22.01
N ALA A 283 -19.43 30.81 -22.25
CA ALA A 283 -20.27 31.92 -22.71
C ALA A 283 -20.45 31.90 -24.25
N PRO A 284 -21.55 32.46 -24.79
CA PRO A 284 -21.78 32.55 -26.22
C PRO A 284 -20.59 33.16 -26.98
N GLY A 285 -20.16 32.48 -28.06
CA GLY A 285 -18.94 32.79 -28.81
C GLY A 285 -17.71 31.97 -28.39
N SER A 286 -17.78 31.24 -27.28
CA SER A 286 -16.73 30.29 -26.88
C SER A 286 -16.91 28.90 -27.49
N SER A 287 -18.11 28.57 -28.01
CA SER A 287 -18.37 27.30 -28.72
C SER A 287 -17.35 27.06 -29.82
N GLY A 288 -16.86 25.84 -29.92
CA GLY A 288 -15.81 25.39 -30.83
C GLY A 288 -14.40 25.64 -30.30
N GLY A 289 -14.25 26.40 -29.20
CA GLY A 289 -12.97 26.61 -28.53
C GLY A 289 -12.50 25.36 -27.78
N PRO A 290 -11.18 25.19 -27.59
CA PRO A 290 -10.62 24.02 -26.91
C PRO A 290 -10.90 24.04 -25.40
N LEU A 291 -11.19 22.85 -24.87
CA LEU A 291 -11.11 22.51 -23.46
C LEU A 291 -9.75 21.84 -23.19
N PHE A 292 -9.00 22.28 -22.19
CA PHE A 292 -7.66 21.78 -21.87
C PHE A 292 -7.59 21.10 -20.51
N ASP A 293 -6.68 20.15 -20.35
CA ASP A 293 -6.11 19.79 -19.06
C ASP A 293 -5.08 20.84 -18.58
N LEU A 294 -4.51 20.65 -17.39
CA LEU A 294 -3.49 21.54 -16.85
C LEU A 294 -2.10 21.38 -17.52
N ASP A 295 -1.91 20.34 -18.34
CA ASP A 295 -0.73 20.17 -19.21
C ASP A 295 -0.90 20.92 -20.55
N GLY A 296 -2.09 21.48 -20.80
CA GLY A 296 -2.43 22.20 -22.01
C GLY A 296 -2.67 21.28 -23.23
N ASN A 297 -3.04 20.02 -23.01
CA ASN A 297 -3.58 19.14 -24.04
C ASN A 297 -5.10 19.31 -24.14
N VAL A 298 -5.65 19.21 -25.35
CA VAL A 298 -7.07 19.43 -25.61
C VAL A 298 -7.86 18.18 -25.27
N LEU A 299 -8.76 18.30 -24.29
CA LEU A 299 -9.73 17.28 -23.86
C LEU A 299 -10.95 17.21 -24.78
N GLY A 300 -11.26 18.29 -25.50
CA GLY A 300 -12.40 18.36 -26.41
C GLY A 300 -12.70 19.76 -26.95
N ILE A 301 -13.77 19.88 -27.75
CA ILE A 301 -14.31 21.16 -28.21
C ILE A 301 -15.51 21.57 -27.37
N THR A 302 -15.43 22.73 -26.72
CA THR A 302 -16.51 23.25 -25.87
C THR A 302 -17.72 23.68 -26.69
N ASN A 303 -18.91 23.49 -26.13
CA ASN A 303 -20.15 24.05 -26.65
C ASN A 303 -20.80 24.92 -25.55
N ALA A 304 -21.14 26.15 -25.90
CA ALA A 304 -21.80 27.09 -25.00
C ALA A 304 -23.26 26.69 -24.76
N GLY A 305 -23.52 26.17 -23.56
CA GLY A 305 -24.81 26.10 -22.88
C GLY A 305 -26.05 25.91 -23.75
N THR A 306 -26.62 24.71 -23.70
CA THR A 306 -27.98 24.48 -24.21
C THR A 306 -29.01 25.25 -23.41
N ILE A 307 -30.26 25.28 -23.91
CA ILE A 307 -31.42 25.85 -23.20
C ILE A 307 -31.64 25.29 -21.79
N TYR A 308 -30.97 24.19 -21.43
CA TYR A 308 -31.05 23.50 -20.14
C TYR A 308 -29.96 23.91 -19.14
N GLY A 309 -29.04 24.81 -19.51
CA GLY A 309 -28.00 25.33 -18.60
C GLY A 309 -26.83 24.38 -18.36
N ILE A 310 -26.62 23.41 -19.26
CA ILE A 310 -25.51 22.44 -19.18
C ILE A 310 -24.44 22.83 -20.20
N ASN A 311 -23.20 22.98 -19.73
CA ASN A 311 -22.03 23.14 -20.60
C ASN A 311 -21.43 21.76 -20.88
N PHE A 312 -21.01 21.55 -22.12
CA PHE A 312 -20.42 20.29 -22.52
C PHE A 312 -19.28 20.49 -23.51
N ALA A 313 -18.51 19.43 -23.75
CA ALA A 313 -17.53 19.36 -24.82
C ALA A 313 -17.61 18.02 -25.56
N VAL A 314 -17.40 18.05 -26.88
CA VAL A 314 -17.20 16.81 -27.66
C VAL A 314 -15.77 16.33 -27.42
N SER A 315 -15.62 15.08 -26.97
CA SER A 315 -14.36 14.49 -26.55
C SER A 315 -13.30 14.50 -27.66
N SER A 316 -12.03 14.65 -27.29
CA SER A 316 -10.91 14.77 -28.23
C SER A 316 -10.75 13.58 -29.19
N ASN A 317 -11.02 12.33 -28.76
CA ASN A 317 -10.95 11.17 -29.66
C ASN A 317 -12.01 11.23 -30.77
N ILE A 318 -13.24 11.64 -30.42
CA ILE A 318 -14.32 11.85 -31.40
C ILE A 318 -13.95 12.98 -32.36
N VAL A 319 -13.45 14.09 -31.82
CA VAL A 319 -12.98 15.23 -32.63
C VAL A 319 -11.90 14.80 -33.62
N ASP A 320 -10.87 14.07 -33.18
CA ASP A 320 -9.78 13.63 -34.03
C ASP A 320 -10.29 12.71 -35.14
N ARG A 321 -11.13 11.73 -34.79
CA ARG A 321 -11.70 10.76 -35.74
C ARG A 321 -12.54 11.45 -36.82
N VAL A 322 -13.47 12.31 -36.40
CA VAL A 322 -14.37 13.03 -37.32
C VAL A 322 -13.58 14.02 -38.18
N ALA A 323 -12.70 14.82 -37.57
CA ALA A 323 -11.92 15.83 -38.29
C ALA A 323 -10.95 15.20 -39.31
N ASN A 324 -10.32 14.07 -38.98
CA ASN A 324 -9.44 13.37 -39.92
C ASN A 324 -10.21 12.88 -41.15
N LEU A 325 -11.38 12.24 -40.96
CA LEU A 325 -12.19 11.76 -42.08
C LEU A 325 -12.80 12.89 -42.91
N ILE A 326 -13.20 14.01 -42.28
CA ILE A 326 -13.60 15.22 -43.02
C ILE A 326 -12.47 15.72 -43.92
N VAL A 327 -11.22 15.71 -43.44
CA VAL A 327 -10.07 16.14 -44.26
C VAL A 327 -9.77 15.16 -45.39
N GLU A 328 -9.92 13.86 -45.15
CA GLU A 328 -9.55 12.81 -46.10
C GLU A 328 -10.65 12.55 -47.16
N GLU A 329 -11.91 12.59 -46.75
CA GLU A 329 -13.06 12.18 -47.56
C GLU A 329 -14.05 13.34 -47.84
N GLY A 330 -13.91 14.47 -47.15
CA GLY A 330 -14.81 15.62 -47.25
C GLY A 330 -16.07 15.53 -46.38
N THR A 331 -16.32 14.37 -45.76
CA THR A 331 -17.48 14.11 -44.91
C THR A 331 -17.14 13.07 -43.83
N TYR A 332 -18.01 12.90 -42.85
CA TYR A 332 -17.95 11.81 -41.88
C TYR A 332 -19.30 11.09 -41.85
N THR A 333 -19.29 9.77 -42.04
CA THR A 333 -20.50 8.95 -42.03
C THR A 333 -20.55 8.13 -40.74
N HIS A 334 -21.61 8.33 -39.95
CA HIS A 334 -21.81 7.60 -38.71
C HIS A 334 -22.29 6.17 -38.97
N PRO A 335 -21.89 5.18 -38.15
CA PRO A 335 -22.50 3.86 -38.19
C PRO A 335 -23.94 3.87 -37.66
N LEU A 336 -24.72 2.88 -38.09
CA LEU A 336 -26.08 2.62 -37.64
C LEU A 336 -26.30 1.12 -37.45
N VAL A 337 -26.87 0.75 -36.30
CA VAL A 337 -27.30 -0.63 -36.00
C VAL A 337 -28.79 -0.83 -36.28
N GLY A 338 -29.63 0.14 -35.90
CA GLY A 338 -31.06 0.17 -36.29
C GLY A 338 -32.02 -0.51 -35.30
N PHE A 339 -31.97 -0.12 -34.03
CA PHE A 339 -32.95 -0.55 -33.03
C PHE A 339 -33.25 0.58 -32.05
N PHE A 340 -34.37 0.47 -31.34
CA PHE A 340 -34.73 1.32 -30.21
C PHE A 340 -34.88 0.48 -28.95
N GLY A 341 -34.59 1.10 -27.80
CA GLY A 341 -34.57 0.40 -26.54
C GLY A 341 -34.52 1.31 -25.33
N TYR A 342 -34.53 0.70 -24.15
CA TYR A 342 -34.39 1.40 -22.88
C TYR A 342 -33.23 0.81 -22.08
N VAL A 343 -32.51 1.67 -21.35
CA VAL A 343 -31.60 1.18 -20.31
C VAL A 343 -32.44 0.61 -19.17
N LEU A 344 -32.22 -0.65 -18.83
CA LEU A 344 -32.96 -1.30 -17.76
C LEU A 344 -32.49 -0.80 -16.40
N ASN A 345 -33.48 -0.47 -15.58
CA ASN A 345 -33.37 -0.21 -14.16
C ASN A 345 -34.68 -0.69 -13.49
N PRO A 346 -34.77 -0.75 -12.15
CA PRO A 346 -35.97 -1.23 -11.45
C PRO A 346 -37.26 -0.54 -11.88
N ASP A 347 -37.21 0.77 -12.16
CA ASP A 347 -38.37 1.55 -12.57
C ASP A 347 -38.81 1.20 -14.00
N ILE A 348 -37.87 1.01 -14.93
CA ILE A 348 -38.15 0.58 -16.31
C ILE A 348 -38.68 -0.85 -16.32
N VAL A 349 -38.08 -1.77 -15.57
CA VAL A 349 -38.55 -3.16 -15.46
C VAL A 349 -39.99 -3.21 -14.92
N THR A 350 -40.29 -2.39 -13.91
CA THR A 350 -41.63 -2.31 -13.29
C THR A 350 -42.64 -1.63 -14.22
N SER A 351 -42.27 -0.50 -14.83
CA SER A 351 -43.17 0.28 -15.70
C SER A 351 -43.51 -0.44 -17.00
N LEU A 352 -42.56 -1.19 -17.56
CA LEU A 352 -42.81 -2.10 -18.69
C LEU A 352 -43.42 -3.43 -18.23
N ASN A 353 -43.58 -3.67 -16.92
CA ASN A 353 -44.12 -4.92 -16.38
C ASN A 353 -43.45 -6.15 -17.03
N LEU A 354 -42.13 -6.23 -16.99
CA LEU A 354 -41.38 -7.28 -17.67
C LEU A 354 -41.56 -8.63 -16.94
N GLN A 355 -42.13 -9.62 -17.63
CA GLN A 355 -42.60 -10.85 -17.00
C GLN A 355 -41.51 -11.92 -16.75
N ASN A 356 -40.37 -11.81 -17.42
CA ASN A 356 -39.36 -12.87 -17.50
C ASN A 356 -37.94 -12.43 -17.10
N VAL A 357 -37.81 -11.29 -16.43
CA VAL A 357 -36.53 -10.75 -15.96
C VAL A 357 -36.61 -10.38 -14.48
N ASP A 358 -35.47 -10.41 -13.80
CA ASP A 358 -35.37 -9.88 -12.43
C ASP A 358 -35.44 -8.34 -12.44
N THR A 359 -35.95 -7.75 -11.34
CA THR A 359 -36.02 -6.29 -11.18
C THR A 359 -34.66 -5.60 -11.25
N ASN A 360 -33.57 -6.33 -10.97
CA ASN A 360 -32.19 -5.83 -11.06
C ASN A 360 -31.50 -6.17 -12.37
N GLN A 361 -32.21 -6.67 -13.38
CA GLN A 361 -31.64 -6.90 -14.71
C GLN A 361 -31.08 -5.60 -15.28
N GLN A 362 -29.86 -5.68 -15.81
CA GLN A 362 -29.13 -4.56 -16.42
C GLN A 362 -28.95 -4.76 -17.93
N GLY A 363 -28.55 -3.69 -18.61
CA GLY A 363 -28.33 -3.66 -20.06
C GLY A 363 -29.41 -2.86 -20.79
N ILE A 364 -29.35 -2.86 -22.12
CA ILE A 364 -30.30 -2.16 -22.98
C ILE A 364 -31.30 -3.17 -23.54
N ILE A 365 -32.57 -3.08 -23.12
CA ILE A 365 -33.64 -3.91 -23.70
C ILE A 365 -33.97 -3.44 -25.10
N VAL A 366 -34.00 -4.36 -26.07
CA VAL A 366 -34.42 -4.07 -27.43
C VAL A 366 -35.95 -4.06 -27.47
N MET A 367 -36.55 -2.91 -27.79
CA MET A 367 -38.00 -2.72 -27.84
C MET A 367 -38.53 -2.70 -29.26
N GLU A 368 -37.75 -2.18 -30.21
CA GLU A 368 -38.12 -2.10 -31.61
C GLU A 368 -36.88 -2.30 -32.47
N ILE A 369 -37.06 -2.96 -33.61
CA ILE A 369 -36.02 -3.18 -34.60
C ILE A 369 -36.47 -2.49 -35.89
N MET A 370 -35.57 -1.70 -36.46
CA MET A 370 -35.84 -0.97 -37.68
C MET A 370 -35.74 -1.92 -38.88
N GLU A 371 -36.81 -2.00 -39.68
CA GLU A 371 -36.87 -2.82 -40.89
C GLU A 371 -35.79 -2.39 -41.90
N GLY A 372 -35.06 -3.36 -42.45
CA GLY A 372 -34.00 -3.16 -43.44
C GLY A 372 -32.66 -2.66 -42.88
N TYR A 373 -32.45 -2.73 -41.56
CA TYR A 373 -31.20 -2.31 -40.90
C TYR A 373 -30.45 -3.48 -40.24
N PRO A 374 -29.15 -3.32 -39.90
CA PRO A 374 -28.31 -4.39 -39.39
C PRO A 374 -28.84 -5.19 -38.21
N ALA A 375 -29.58 -4.56 -37.30
CA ALA A 375 -30.22 -5.23 -36.17
C ALA A 375 -31.18 -6.33 -36.61
N GLU A 376 -31.98 -6.07 -37.66
CA GLU A 376 -32.90 -7.05 -38.23
C GLU A 376 -32.14 -8.17 -38.95
N GLU A 377 -31.16 -7.80 -39.79
CA GLU A 377 -30.36 -8.76 -40.57
C GLU A 377 -29.57 -9.72 -39.66
N ALA A 378 -29.09 -9.22 -38.53
CA ALA A 378 -28.38 -10.00 -37.53
C ALA A 378 -29.30 -10.88 -36.66
N GLY A 379 -30.62 -10.74 -36.80
CA GLY A 379 -31.60 -11.48 -36.03
C GLY A 379 -31.62 -11.10 -34.56
N LEU A 380 -31.47 -9.80 -34.25
CA LEU A 380 -31.89 -9.31 -32.93
C LEU A 380 -33.40 -9.53 -32.76
N GLU A 381 -33.83 -9.68 -31.52
CA GLU A 381 -35.22 -9.92 -31.19
C GLU A 381 -35.75 -8.84 -30.23
N ALA A 382 -36.76 -8.10 -30.67
CA ALA A 382 -37.45 -7.12 -29.86
C ALA A 382 -38.34 -7.78 -28.79
N ALA A 383 -38.55 -7.07 -27.67
CA ALA A 383 -39.51 -7.47 -26.64
C ALA A 383 -40.92 -7.68 -27.23
N LEU A 384 -41.64 -8.67 -26.69
CA LEU A 384 -42.99 -9.01 -27.12
C LEU A 384 -44.01 -8.39 -26.17
N GLU A 385 -44.96 -7.64 -26.72
CA GLU A 385 -46.16 -7.23 -25.98
C GLU A 385 -46.95 -8.45 -25.51
N THR A 386 -47.40 -8.42 -24.26
CA THR A 386 -48.21 -9.46 -23.61
C THR A 386 -49.12 -8.83 -22.56
N THR A 387 -49.82 -9.67 -21.79
CA THR A 387 -50.55 -9.27 -20.58
C THR A 387 -50.07 -10.09 -19.40
N ASP A 388 -50.08 -9.50 -18.21
CA ASP A 388 -49.77 -10.23 -16.99
C ASP A 388 -50.96 -11.09 -16.50
N SER A 389 -50.78 -11.72 -15.33
CA SER A 389 -51.81 -12.56 -14.70
C SER A 389 -53.09 -11.82 -14.30
N GLN A 390 -53.06 -10.49 -14.18
CA GLN A 390 -54.20 -9.64 -13.86
C GLN A 390 -54.87 -9.05 -15.11
N GLY A 391 -54.25 -9.24 -16.28
CA GLY A 391 -54.72 -8.72 -17.56
C GLY A 391 -54.19 -7.33 -17.90
N ASP A 392 -53.23 -6.81 -17.13
CA ASP A 392 -52.60 -5.52 -17.38
C ASP A 392 -51.54 -5.65 -18.50
N PRO A 393 -51.31 -4.58 -19.30
CA PRO A 393 -50.26 -4.59 -20.32
C PRO A 393 -48.90 -4.93 -19.73
N ALA A 394 -48.16 -5.77 -20.43
CA ALA A 394 -46.87 -6.29 -20.00
C ALA A 394 -45.98 -6.58 -21.21
N TYR A 395 -44.70 -6.82 -20.96
CA TYR A 395 -43.75 -7.21 -22.00
C TYR A 395 -42.97 -8.46 -21.59
N THR A 396 -42.60 -9.27 -22.57
CA THR A 396 -41.62 -10.36 -22.41
C THR A 396 -40.33 -9.91 -23.10
N ALA A 397 -39.27 -9.71 -22.32
CA ALA A 397 -37.97 -9.35 -22.86
C ALA A 397 -37.43 -10.50 -23.74
N ARG A 398 -36.93 -10.16 -24.93
CA ARG A 398 -36.26 -11.10 -25.83
C ARG A 398 -34.76 -10.88 -25.78
N ASP A 399 -34.26 -9.85 -26.45
CA ASP A 399 -32.85 -9.46 -26.36
C ASP A 399 -32.64 -8.27 -25.43
N ILE A 400 -31.63 -8.41 -24.56
CA ILE A 400 -31.09 -7.33 -23.73
C ILE A 400 -29.59 -7.27 -24.03
N ILE A 401 -29.11 -6.16 -24.56
CA ILE A 401 -27.71 -5.96 -24.88
C ILE A 401 -26.94 -5.66 -23.59
N ILE A 402 -25.89 -6.44 -23.34
CA ILE A 402 -25.06 -6.33 -22.13
C ILE A 402 -23.65 -5.86 -22.47
N ALA A 403 -23.13 -6.20 -23.64
CA ALA A 403 -21.79 -5.78 -24.06
C ALA A 403 -21.68 -5.65 -25.58
N ILE A 404 -20.70 -4.86 -26.05
CA ILE A 404 -20.24 -4.80 -27.45
C ILE A 404 -18.75 -5.11 -27.46
N ASP A 405 -18.33 -6.10 -28.25
CA ASP A 405 -16.94 -6.54 -28.38
C ASP A 405 -16.24 -6.78 -27.02
N GLY A 406 -17.02 -7.28 -26.06
CA GLY A 406 -16.57 -7.59 -24.69
C GLY A 406 -16.57 -6.40 -23.72
N ILE A 407 -16.91 -5.19 -24.17
CA ILE A 407 -17.05 -4.00 -23.33
C ILE A 407 -18.48 -3.91 -22.81
N GLU A 408 -18.62 -3.90 -21.49
CA GLU A 408 -19.90 -3.82 -20.80
C GLU A 408 -20.64 -2.51 -21.10
N ILE A 409 -21.92 -2.60 -21.44
CA ILE A 409 -22.80 -1.46 -21.73
C ILE A 409 -23.85 -1.37 -20.63
N ARG A 410 -23.81 -0.29 -19.85
CA ARG A 410 -24.76 -0.03 -18.77
C ARG A 410 -25.72 1.10 -19.09
N THR A 411 -25.29 2.04 -19.93
CA THR A 411 -26.03 3.24 -20.30
C THR A 411 -26.02 3.43 -21.81
N TRP A 412 -26.93 4.28 -22.30
CA TRP A 412 -26.83 4.75 -23.69
C TRP A 412 -25.55 5.57 -23.93
N GLY A 413 -25.00 6.22 -22.90
CA GLY A 413 -23.71 6.90 -22.99
C GLY A 413 -22.56 5.94 -23.30
N ASP A 414 -22.52 4.77 -22.66
CA ASP A 414 -21.53 3.72 -22.96
C ASP A 414 -21.67 3.20 -24.40
N TRP A 415 -22.92 2.97 -24.83
CA TRP A 415 -23.23 2.55 -26.20
C TRP A 415 -22.75 3.60 -27.20
N ASP A 416 -23.18 4.85 -27.03
CA ASP A 416 -22.86 5.94 -27.95
C ASP A 416 -21.35 6.21 -27.98
N ALA A 417 -20.64 6.08 -26.85
CA ALA A 417 -19.19 6.26 -26.76
C ALA A 417 -18.45 5.19 -27.56
N TYR A 418 -18.81 3.92 -27.34
CA TYR A 418 -18.21 2.82 -28.08
C TYR A 418 -18.43 2.95 -29.58
N ILE A 419 -19.66 3.23 -30.00
CA ILE A 419 -20.01 3.40 -31.41
C ILE A 419 -19.25 4.60 -32.02
N ALA A 420 -19.23 5.75 -31.34
CA ALA A 420 -18.60 6.97 -31.85
C ALA A 420 -17.07 6.88 -31.93
N GLU A 421 -16.41 6.15 -31.03
CA GLU A 421 -14.94 6.06 -31.01
C GLU A 421 -14.37 4.86 -31.78
N HIS A 422 -15.12 3.75 -31.90
CA HIS A 422 -14.55 2.49 -32.38
C HIS A 422 -15.24 1.86 -33.60
N VAL A 423 -16.42 2.34 -33.97
CA VAL A 423 -17.24 1.67 -35.01
C VAL A 423 -17.42 2.56 -36.23
N SER A 424 -17.05 2.07 -37.41
CA SER A 424 -17.31 2.69 -38.72
C SER A 424 -18.50 2.01 -39.40
N PRO A 425 -19.10 2.60 -40.45
CA PRO A 425 -19.99 1.86 -41.36
C PRO A 425 -19.30 0.62 -41.94
N ASP A 426 -20.07 -0.41 -42.25
CA ASP A 426 -19.63 -1.70 -42.80
C ASP A 426 -18.63 -2.47 -41.91
N GLN A 427 -18.54 -2.11 -40.62
CA GLN A 427 -17.70 -2.78 -39.63
C GLN A 427 -18.48 -3.86 -38.89
N GLY A 428 -17.87 -5.03 -38.73
CA GLY A 428 -18.41 -6.09 -37.87
C GLY A 428 -18.21 -5.76 -36.40
N ILE A 429 -19.27 -5.92 -35.60
CA ILE A 429 -19.24 -5.87 -34.13
C ILE A 429 -19.92 -7.10 -33.55
N ILE A 430 -19.56 -7.47 -32.32
CA ILE A 430 -20.13 -8.60 -31.58
C ILE A 430 -20.91 -8.09 -30.38
N LEU A 431 -22.23 -8.20 -30.43
CA LEU A 431 -23.09 -7.95 -29.28
C LEU A 431 -23.13 -9.17 -28.38
N THR A 432 -22.94 -8.98 -27.08
CA THR A 432 -23.32 -9.97 -26.06
C THR A 432 -24.72 -9.63 -25.58
N VAL A 433 -25.66 -10.55 -25.80
CA VAL A 433 -27.08 -10.36 -25.47
C VAL A 433 -27.53 -11.40 -24.45
N TRP A 434 -28.36 -10.98 -23.51
CA TRP A 434 -29.25 -11.91 -22.82
C TRP A 434 -30.46 -12.12 -23.72
N ARG A 435 -30.59 -13.35 -24.24
CA ARG A 435 -31.69 -13.78 -25.10
C ARG A 435 -32.58 -14.75 -24.33
N SER A 436 -33.74 -14.27 -23.88
CA SER A 436 -34.77 -15.11 -23.22
C SER A 436 -34.24 -16.05 -22.13
N GLY A 437 -33.26 -15.61 -21.32
CA GLY A 437 -32.68 -16.37 -20.22
C GLY A 437 -31.28 -16.92 -20.45
N ALA A 438 -30.76 -16.91 -21.68
CA ALA A 438 -29.42 -17.37 -22.02
C ALA A 438 -28.53 -16.21 -22.50
N ILE A 439 -27.22 -16.27 -22.24
CA ILE A 439 -26.27 -15.31 -22.81
C ILE A 439 -25.80 -15.85 -24.17
N GLU A 440 -25.96 -15.03 -25.21
CA GLU A 440 -25.58 -15.33 -26.59
C GLU A 440 -24.72 -14.22 -27.18
N GLN A 441 -23.97 -14.55 -28.23
CA GLN A 441 -23.26 -13.58 -29.05
C GLN A 441 -23.97 -13.41 -30.39
N VAL A 442 -24.26 -12.17 -30.76
CA VAL A 442 -24.84 -11.78 -32.03
C VAL A 442 -23.82 -10.95 -32.78
N THR A 443 -23.35 -11.46 -33.92
CA THR A 443 -22.47 -10.72 -34.82
C THR A 443 -23.32 -9.93 -35.80
N LEU A 444 -23.03 -8.64 -35.96
CA LEU A 444 -23.69 -7.79 -36.96
C LEU A 444 -22.67 -6.90 -37.67
N VAL A 445 -23.00 -6.48 -38.88
CA VAL A 445 -22.22 -5.52 -39.66
C VAL A 445 -23.00 -4.22 -39.71
N THR A 446 -22.41 -3.13 -39.21
CA THR A 446 -23.07 -1.82 -39.17
C THR A 446 -23.34 -1.26 -40.58
N ALA A 447 -24.36 -0.43 -40.71
CA ALA A 447 -24.66 0.29 -41.94
C ALA A 447 -24.26 1.76 -41.81
N ALA A 448 -24.21 2.48 -42.92
CA ALA A 448 -24.13 3.93 -42.92
C ALA A 448 -25.43 4.54 -42.39
N ARG A 449 -25.32 5.46 -41.43
CA ARG A 449 -26.43 6.31 -40.99
C ARG A 449 -26.79 7.28 -42.13
N PRO A 450 -28.08 7.46 -42.46
CA PRO A 450 -28.51 8.47 -43.41
C PRO A 450 -28.05 9.88 -43.01
N GLU A 451 -27.82 10.76 -43.98
CA GLU A 451 -27.52 12.16 -43.70
C GLU A 451 -28.66 12.84 -42.93
N TYR A 452 -28.29 13.77 -42.04
CA TYR A 452 -29.27 14.59 -41.34
C TYR A 452 -29.90 15.60 -42.30
N THR A 453 -31.23 15.55 -42.47
CA THR A 453 -31.95 16.41 -43.43
C THR A 453 -32.66 17.61 -42.81
N GLY A 454 -32.50 17.85 -41.49
CA GLY A 454 -33.23 18.90 -40.76
C GLY A 454 -34.51 18.39 -40.12
#